data_AF-A0A7C7P9D7-F1
#
_entry.id   AF-A0A7C7P9D7-F1
#
_cell.length_a   1.000
_cell.length_b   1.000
_cell.length_c   1.000
_cell.angle_alpha   90.00
_cell.angle_beta   90.00
_cell.angle_gamma   90.00
#
_symmetry.space_group_name_H-M   'P 1'
#
loop_
_entity.id
_entity.type
_entity.pdbx_description
1 polymer ?
#
loop_
_entity_poly.entity_id
_entity_poly.type
_entity_poly.pdbx_seq_one_letter_code
_entity_poly.pdbx_strand_id
1 'polypeptide(L)'
;YKNNFKVPFVCGARDLGEALRRIGEGAAMIRTKGEAGSGNIVEAVRHARKVLGQINHIKSMEPDELMATARDLKAPYELVKIIHENGELPVVNFAAGGISTPADAALMMQIGVDGVFVGSGIFKSERPDIMADAIVKATTHFNDPHMLAEVSKGLGDAMPGLDIRTMPESEQLATRGW
;
A
#
# COMPACT_ATOMS: atom_id res chain seq x y z
N TYR A 1 -20.71 -9.86 -1.18
CA TYR A 1 -19.48 -10.64 -0.94
C TYR A 1 -18.83 -10.97 -2.27
N LYS A 2 -17.51 -10.80 -2.36
CA LYS A 2 -16.69 -11.00 -3.57
C LYS A 2 -16.50 -12.49 -3.91
N ASN A 3 -16.71 -13.38 -2.94
CA ASN A 3 -16.68 -14.84 -3.11
C ASN A 3 -17.64 -15.39 -4.18
N ASN A 4 -18.66 -14.62 -4.58
CA ASN A 4 -19.60 -15.03 -5.63
C ASN A 4 -19.04 -14.87 -7.05
N PHE A 5 -17.84 -14.30 -7.19
CA PHE A 5 -17.18 -14.07 -8.46
C PHE A 5 -15.98 -14.99 -8.62
N LYS A 6 -15.71 -15.39 -9.86
CA LYS A 6 -14.49 -16.16 -10.21
C LYS A 6 -13.26 -15.27 -10.40
N VAL A 7 -13.47 -14.01 -10.74
CA VAL A 7 -12.40 -13.03 -10.98
C VAL A 7 -11.91 -12.48 -9.63
N PRO A 8 -10.58 -12.41 -9.38
CA PRO A 8 -10.04 -11.91 -8.12
C PRO A 8 -10.28 -10.41 -7.96
N PHE A 9 -10.48 -9.97 -6.71
CA PHE A 9 -10.68 -8.56 -6.36
C PHE A 9 -9.48 -8.02 -5.58
N VAL A 10 -8.96 -6.86 -6.02
CA VAL A 10 -8.04 -6.03 -5.25
C VAL A 10 -8.81 -4.95 -4.49
N CYS A 11 -8.53 -4.77 -3.20
CA CYS A 11 -9.20 -3.76 -2.37
C CYS A 11 -8.21 -2.83 -1.67
N GLY A 12 -8.60 -1.56 -1.52
CA GLY A 12 -7.82 -0.58 -0.77
C GLY A 12 -8.07 -0.66 0.74
N ALA A 13 -7.04 -0.47 1.55
CA ALA A 13 -7.12 -0.37 3.01
C ALA A 13 -6.21 0.75 3.54
N ARG A 14 -6.63 1.37 4.65
CA ARG A 14 -5.83 2.36 5.42
C ARG A 14 -5.22 1.78 6.68
N ASP A 15 -5.79 0.70 7.19
CA ASP A 15 -5.35 -0.02 8.38
C ASP A 15 -5.73 -1.49 8.32
N LEU A 16 -5.24 -2.26 9.30
CA LEU A 16 -5.42 -3.69 9.34
C LEU A 16 -6.90 -4.08 9.48
N GLY A 17 -7.69 -3.32 10.26
CA GLY A 17 -9.12 -3.58 10.41
C GLY A 17 -9.84 -3.51 9.07
N GLU A 18 -9.60 -2.46 8.28
CA GLU A 18 -10.11 -2.36 6.92
C GLU A 18 -9.64 -3.52 6.04
N ALA A 19 -8.35 -3.84 6.05
CA ALA A 19 -7.78 -4.93 5.25
C ALA A 19 -8.47 -6.27 5.55
N LEU A 20 -8.58 -6.64 6.82
CA LEU A 20 -9.19 -7.90 7.25
C LEU A 20 -10.69 -7.96 6.93
N ARG A 21 -11.42 -6.84 7.00
CA ARG A 21 -12.82 -6.80 6.52
C ARG A 21 -12.91 -7.03 5.00
N ARG A 22 -12.00 -6.45 4.20
CA ARG A 22 -11.99 -6.68 2.75
C ARG A 22 -11.65 -8.12 2.41
N ILE A 23 -10.72 -8.73 3.14
CA ILE A 23 -10.38 -10.16 2.99
C ILE A 23 -11.57 -11.03 3.40
N GLY A 24 -12.23 -10.73 4.52
CA GLY A 24 -13.46 -11.43 4.95
C GLY A 24 -14.62 -11.30 3.96
N GLU A 25 -14.66 -10.22 3.18
CA GLU A 25 -15.59 -10.07 2.06
C GLU A 25 -15.19 -10.87 0.81
N GLY A 26 -13.98 -11.41 0.73
CA GLY A 26 -13.45 -12.17 -0.41
C GLY A 26 -12.42 -11.43 -1.28
N ALA A 27 -11.71 -10.42 -0.75
CA ALA A 27 -10.59 -9.81 -1.49
C ALA A 27 -9.43 -10.79 -1.60
N ALA A 28 -8.89 -10.94 -2.81
CA ALA A 28 -7.73 -11.80 -3.10
C ALA A 28 -6.40 -11.03 -3.00
N MET A 29 -6.46 -9.70 -2.90
CA MET A 29 -5.31 -8.81 -2.81
C MET A 29 -5.71 -7.53 -2.08
N ILE A 30 -4.78 -7.00 -1.28
CA ILE A 30 -4.89 -5.69 -0.65
C ILE A 30 -3.90 -4.71 -1.29
N ARG A 31 -4.27 -3.42 -1.27
CA ARG A 31 -3.34 -2.33 -1.49
C ARG A 31 -3.57 -1.20 -0.51
N THR A 32 -2.59 -0.33 -0.30
CA THR A 32 -2.85 0.96 0.37
C THR A 32 -3.86 1.78 -0.46
N LYS A 33 -4.68 2.58 0.21
CA LYS A 33 -5.50 3.58 -0.51
C LYS A 33 -4.60 4.66 -1.11
N GLY A 34 -3.75 5.23 -0.23
CA GLY A 34 -2.94 6.42 -0.54
C GLY A 34 -3.81 7.61 -0.97
N GLU A 35 -3.17 8.66 -1.47
CA GLU A 35 -3.88 9.75 -2.14
C GLU A 35 -3.57 9.66 -3.64
N ALA A 36 -4.53 9.16 -4.42
CA ALA A 36 -4.29 8.86 -5.83
C ALA A 36 -4.27 10.16 -6.64
N GLY A 37 -3.31 10.29 -7.57
CA GLY A 37 -3.20 11.46 -8.45
C GLY A 37 -2.52 12.68 -7.84
N SER A 38 -2.13 12.64 -6.56
CA SER A 38 -1.45 13.75 -5.88
C SER A 38 0.05 13.81 -6.14
N GLY A 39 0.69 12.74 -6.62
CA GLY A 39 2.16 12.65 -6.68
C GLY A 39 2.83 12.68 -5.29
N ASN A 40 2.06 12.45 -4.21
CA ASN A 40 2.54 12.53 -2.84
C ASN A 40 2.31 11.22 -2.08
N ILE A 41 3.41 10.55 -1.73
CA ILE A 41 3.43 9.20 -1.13
C ILE A 41 3.01 9.14 0.35
N VAL A 42 2.87 10.29 1.02
CA VAL A 42 2.74 10.35 2.49
C VAL A 42 1.61 9.47 3.01
N GLU A 43 0.45 9.45 2.34
CA GLU A 43 -0.67 8.59 2.72
C GLU A 43 -0.38 7.11 2.49
N ALA A 44 0.27 6.75 1.38
CA ALA A 44 0.66 5.35 1.13
C ALA A 44 1.64 4.85 2.21
N VAL A 45 2.64 5.67 2.57
CA VAL A 45 3.59 5.37 3.66
C VAL A 45 2.85 5.21 4.99
N ARG A 46 1.92 6.12 5.32
CA ARG A 46 1.15 6.06 6.57
C ARG A 46 0.32 4.77 6.64
N HIS A 47 -0.41 4.45 5.59
CA HIS A 47 -1.24 3.24 5.53
C HIS A 47 -0.39 1.96 5.64
N ALA A 48 0.70 1.87 4.88
CA ALA A 48 1.58 0.70 4.93
C ALA A 48 2.18 0.51 6.34
N ARG A 49 2.71 1.57 6.95
CA ARG A 49 3.25 1.51 8.32
C ARG A 49 2.18 1.13 9.34
N LYS A 50 0.94 1.64 9.20
CA LYS A 50 -0.16 1.31 10.11
C LYS A 50 -0.55 -0.17 10.00
N VAL A 51 -0.72 -0.69 8.79
CA VAL A 51 -1.04 -2.10 8.54
C VAL A 51 0.06 -3.01 9.09
N LEU A 52 1.31 -2.79 8.69
CA LEU A 52 2.44 -3.63 9.12
C LEU A 52 2.73 -3.52 10.61
N GLY A 53 2.57 -2.33 11.20
CA GLY A 53 2.70 -2.13 12.64
C GLY A 53 1.64 -2.89 13.44
N GLN A 54 0.39 -2.90 12.97
CA GLN A 54 -0.69 -3.67 13.61
C GLN A 54 -0.50 -5.18 13.46
N ILE A 55 0.03 -5.64 12.32
CA ILE A 55 0.42 -7.05 12.11
C ILE A 55 1.49 -7.46 13.13
N ASN A 56 2.57 -6.68 13.22
CA ASN A 56 3.65 -6.93 14.18
C ASN A 56 3.15 -6.90 15.63
N HIS A 57 2.23 -5.99 15.95
CA HIS A 57 1.62 -5.96 17.27
C HIS A 57 0.87 -7.27 17.57
N ILE A 58 -0.06 -7.69 16.71
CA ILE A 58 -0.84 -8.93 16.89
C ILE A 58 0.06 -10.17 16.96
N LYS A 59 1.12 -10.23 16.16
CA LYS A 59 2.11 -11.31 16.20
C LYS A 59 2.76 -11.47 17.57
N SER A 60 2.89 -10.37 18.33
CA SER A 60 3.51 -10.36 19.67
C SER A 60 2.52 -10.46 20.84
N MET A 61 1.22 -10.50 20.57
CA MET A 61 0.18 -10.58 21.62
C MET A 61 0.05 -11.99 22.19
N GLU A 62 -0.49 -12.10 23.39
CA GLU A 62 -0.90 -13.39 23.93
C GLU A 62 -2.24 -13.86 23.29
N PRO A 63 -2.46 -15.18 23.13
CA PRO A 63 -3.65 -15.69 22.43
C PRO A 63 -5.01 -15.27 23.03
N ASP A 64 -5.07 -14.99 24.32
CA ASP A 64 -6.27 -14.57 25.04
C ASP A 64 -6.69 -13.12 24.73
N GLU A 65 -5.77 -12.28 24.28
CA GLU A 65 -6.04 -10.90 23.87
C GLU A 65 -6.70 -10.80 22.47
N LEU A 66 -6.54 -11.84 21.63
CA LEU A 66 -6.90 -11.82 20.21
C LEU A 66 -8.39 -11.55 19.96
N MET A 67 -9.28 -12.05 20.83
CA MET A 67 -10.73 -11.82 20.71
C MET A 67 -11.10 -10.34 20.92
N ALA A 68 -10.46 -9.70 21.89
CA ALA A 68 -10.65 -8.26 22.14
C ALA A 68 -10.11 -7.45 20.97
N THR A 69 -8.91 -7.78 20.48
CA THR A 69 -8.31 -7.13 19.31
C THR A 69 -9.17 -7.25 18.06
N ALA A 70 -9.74 -8.42 17.79
CA ALA A 70 -10.63 -8.63 16.64
C ALA A 70 -11.90 -7.76 16.73
N ARG A 71 -12.50 -7.65 17.93
CA ARG A 71 -13.65 -6.77 18.17
C ARG A 71 -13.28 -5.30 17.92
N ASP A 72 -12.16 -4.83 18.45
CA ASP A 72 -11.77 -3.43 18.38
C ASP A 72 -11.36 -3.03 16.94
N LEU A 73 -10.70 -3.93 16.22
CA LEU A 73 -10.43 -3.78 14.79
C LEU A 73 -11.68 -3.92 13.93
N LYS A 74 -12.80 -4.43 14.48
CA LYS A 74 -14.00 -4.83 13.74
C LYS A 74 -13.64 -5.76 12.58
N ALA A 75 -12.85 -6.79 12.87
CA ALA A 75 -12.31 -7.73 11.91
C ALA A 75 -12.74 -9.17 12.23
N PRO A 76 -12.82 -10.07 11.22
CA PRO A 76 -13.07 -11.49 11.47
C PRO A 76 -12.00 -12.10 12.37
N TYR A 77 -12.40 -12.74 13.47
CA TYR A 77 -11.49 -13.32 14.46
C TYR A 77 -10.54 -14.36 13.85
N GLU A 78 -11.03 -15.24 12.97
CA GLU A 78 -10.18 -16.24 12.32
C GLU A 78 -9.04 -15.62 11.50
N LEU A 79 -9.28 -14.46 10.88
CA LEU A 79 -8.21 -13.76 10.16
C LEU A 79 -7.19 -13.16 11.14
N VAL A 80 -7.62 -12.63 12.28
CA VAL A 80 -6.72 -12.13 13.33
C VAL A 80 -5.84 -13.26 13.87
N LYS A 81 -6.38 -14.47 14.06
CA LYS A 81 -5.59 -15.65 14.42
C LYS A 81 -4.53 -16.00 13.37
N ILE A 82 -4.90 -15.99 12.08
CA ILE A 82 -3.93 -16.22 11.00
C ILE A 82 -2.80 -15.18 11.04
N ILE A 83 -3.11 -13.91 11.29
CA ILE A 83 -2.09 -12.87 11.47
C ILE A 83 -1.18 -13.18 12.66
N HIS A 84 -1.76 -13.59 13.80
CA HIS A 84 -1.01 -13.93 14.99
C HIS A 84 -0.03 -15.10 14.75
N GLU A 85 -0.50 -16.16 14.09
CA GLU A 85 0.28 -17.37 13.81
C GLU A 85 1.37 -17.14 12.77
N ASN A 86 1.07 -16.44 11.67
CA ASN A 86 1.99 -16.31 10.53
C ASN A 86 2.81 -15.02 10.56
N GLY A 87 2.29 -13.96 11.19
CA GLY A 87 2.91 -12.64 11.21
C GLY A 87 2.81 -11.87 9.89
N GLU A 88 1.88 -12.23 9.02
CA GLU A 88 1.67 -11.60 7.71
C GLU A 88 0.20 -11.74 7.25
N LEU A 89 -0.21 -10.93 6.27
CA LEU A 89 -1.54 -11.05 5.67
C LEU A 89 -1.65 -12.36 4.86
N PRO A 90 -2.83 -13.02 4.84
CA PRO A 90 -3.04 -14.21 4.01
C PRO A 90 -3.17 -13.91 2.49
N VAL A 91 -2.95 -12.66 2.09
CA VAL A 91 -2.99 -12.18 0.70
C VAL A 91 -1.90 -11.13 0.50
N VAL A 92 -1.46 -10.94 -0.74
CA VAL A 92 -0.50 -9.89 -1.10
C VAL A 92 -1.02 -8.48 -0.78
N ASN A 93 -0.12 -7.62 -0.32
CA ASN A 93 -0.35 -6.23 0.07
C ASN A 93 0.58 -5.28 -0.70
N PHE A 94 0.03 -4.54 -1.65
CA PHE A 94 0.79 -3.59 -2.48
C PHE A 94 0.67 -2.14 -1.97
N ALA A 95 1.67 -1.32 -2.26
CA ALA A 95 1.52 0.12 -2.15
C ALA A 95 0.80 0.71 -3.37
N ALA A 96 -0.04 1.70 -3.15
CA ALA A 96 -0.69 2.50 -4.18
C ALA A 96 -1.00 3.92 -3.66
N GLY A 97 -0.99 4.88 -4.58
CA GLY A 97 -1.28 6.28 -4.34
C GLY A 97 -0.02 7.11 -4.08
N GLY A 98 0.20 8.13 -4.91
CA GLY A 98 1.28 9.11 -4.72
C GLY A 98 2.68 8.72 -5.22
N ILE A 99 2.92 7.47 -5.61
CA ILE A 99 4.23 7.02 -6.15
C ILE A 99 4.50 7.74 -7.48
N SER A 100 5.57 8.53 -7.52
CA SER A 100 5.95 9.33 -8.69
C SER A 100 7.41 9.21 -9.10
N THR A 101 8.25 8.59 -8.26
CA THR A 101 9.69 8.42 -8.51
C THR A 101 10.18 6.99 -8.25
N PRO A 102 11.36 6.60 -8.76
CA PRO A 102 11.99 5.33 -8.40
C PRO A 102 12.30 5.23 -6.90
N ALA A 103 12.67 6.34 -6.26
CA ALA A 103 12.92 6.40 -4.82
C ALA A 103 11.66 6.10 -3.99
N ASP A 104 10.50 6.62 -4.42
CA ASP A 104 9.21 6.30 -3.80
C ASP A 104 8.90 4.80 -3.87
N ALA A 105 9.09 4.20 -5.06
CA ALA A 105 8.84 2.79 -5.27
C ALA A 105 9.74 1.93 -4.38
N ALA A 106 11.04 2.25 -4.34
CA ALA A 106 11.99 1.56 -3.48
C ALA A 106 11.68 1.72 -2.00
N LEU A 107 11.32 2.93 -1.55
CA LEU A 107 10.92 3.18 -0.16
C LEU A 107 9.73 2.31 0.26
N MET A 108 8.72 2.17 -0.61
CA MET A 108 7.56 1.32 -0.30
C MET A 108 7.99 -0.14 -0.14
N MET A 109 8.83 -0.67 -1.03
CA MET A 109 9.37 -2.02 -0.90
C MET A 109 10.18 -2.20 0.39
N GLN A 110 11.02 -1.22 0.75
CA GLN A 110 11.80 -1.23 2.00
C GLN A 110 10.92 -1.18 3.27
N ILE A 111 9.74 -0.56 3.19
CA ILE A 111 8.76 -0.58 4.28
C ILE A 111 8.20 -1.99 4.49
N GLY A 112 8.18 -2.84 3.45
CA GLY A 112 7.74 -4.23 3.52
C GLY A 112 6.40 -4.50 2.82
N VAL A 113 6.07 -3.76 1.76
CA VAL A 113 4.97 -4.16 0.86
C VAL A 113 5.46 -5.14 -0.21
N ASP A 114 4.54 -5.90 -0.81
CA ASP A 114 4.86 -6.95 -1.79
C ASP A 114 5.03 -6.43 -3.22
N GLY A 115 4.74 -5.14 -3.45
CA GLY A 115 4.79 -4.52 -4.76
C GLY A 115 4.18 -3.13 -4.76
N VAL A 116 4.20 -2.48 -5.92
CA VAL A 116 3.71 -1.10 -6.10
C VAL A 116 2.77 -0.98 -7.29
N PHE A 117 1.72 -0.18 -7.14
CA PHE A 117 0.87 0.30 -8.22
C PHE A 117 1.25 1.74 -8.56
N VAL A 118 1.56 1.97 -9.85
CA VAL A 118 1.85 3.30 -10.36
C VAL A 118 0.97 3.59 -11.56
N GLY A 119 0.36 4.78 -11.56
CA GLY A 119 -0.47 5.26 -12.67
C GLY A 119 -0.01 6.64 -13.10
N SER A 120 -0.53 7.67 -12.44
CA SER A 120 -0.25 9.06 -12.80
C SER A 120 1.22 9.47 -12.69
N GLY A 121 1.98 8.86 -11.77
CA GLY A 121 3.42 9.11 -11.62
C GLY A 121 4.24 8.78 -12.87
N ILE A 122 3.80 7.80 -13.66
CA ILE A 122 4.42 7.47 -14.95
C ILE A 122 3.84 8.37 -16.05
N PHE A 123 2.51 8.33 -16.26
CA PHE A 123 1.89 8.95 -17.43
C PHE A 123 1.83 10.48 -17.40
N LYS A 124 2.05 11.11 -16.24
CA LYS A 124 2.18 12.58 -16.12
C LYS A 124 3.62 13.03 -15.85
N SER A 125 4.60 12.14 -15.98
CA SER A 125 6.02 12.54 -16.02
C SER A 125 6.38 13.08 -17.41
N GLU A 126 7.50 13.79 -17.49
CA GLU A 126 8.04 14.30 -18.76
C GLU A 126 8.37 13.16 -19.75
N ARG A 127 8.89 12.03 -19.24
CA ARG A 127 9.36 10.88 -20.03
C ARG A 127 8.78 9.57 -19.51
N PRO A 128 7.51 9.25 -19.84
CA PRO A 128 6.79 8.11 -19.26
C PRO A 128 7.43 6.74 -19.51
N ASP A 129 8.03 6.53 -20.68
CA ASP A 129 8.70 5.29 -21.05
C ASP A 129 9.91 5.00 -20.15
N ILE A 130 10.76 6.00 -19.93
CA ILE A 130 11.95 5.87 -19.07
C ILE A 130 11.55 5.85 -17.60
N MET A 131 10.57 6.65 -17.18
CA MET A 131 10.05 6.63 -15.82
C MET A 131 9.49 5.24 -15.46
N ALA A 132 8.76 4.60 -16.38
CA ALA A 132 8.23 3.25 -16.18
C ALA A 132 9.35 2.22 -15.97
N ASP A 133 10.36 2.21 -16.86
CA ASP A 133 11.52 1.30 -16.75
C ASP A 133 12.29 1.53 -15.44
N ALA A 134 12.52 2.80 -15.08
CA ALA A 134 13.21 3.16 -13.84
C ALA A 134 12.46 2.70 -12.59
N ILE A 135 11.13 2.88 -12.56
CA ILE A 135 10.29 2.40 -11.44
C ILE A 135 10.34 0.88 -11.34
N VAL A 136 10.20 0.15 -12.45
CA VAL A 136 10.27 -1.32 -12.46
C VAL A 136 11.61 -1.82 -11.92
N LYS A 137 12.72 -1.22 -12.38
CA LYS A 137 14.06 -1.56 -11.89
C LYS A 137 14.23 -1.22 -10.42
N ALA A 138 13.75 -0.06 -9.97
CA ALA A 138 13.82 0.33 -8.57
C ALA A 138 12.97 -0.55 -7.65
N THR A 139 11.79 -0.99 -8.08
CA THR A 139 10.98 -1.97 -7.34
C THR A 139 11.71 -3.31 -7.21
N THR A 140 12.41 -3.74 -8.26
CA THR A 140 13.15 -5.01 -8.25
C THR A 140 14.43 -4.94 -7.41
N HIS A 141 15.16 -3.84 -7.50
CA HIS A 141 16.46 -3.63 -6.87
C HIS A 141 16.39 -2.63 -5.71
N PHE A 142 15.28 -2.63 -4.96
CA PHE A 142 14.97 -1.61 -3.95
C PHE A 142 15.99 -1.52 -2.79
N ASN A 143 16.83 -2.52 -2.62
CA ASN A 143 17.90 -2.56 -1.62
C ASN A 143 19.31 -2.32 -2.19
N ASP A 144 19.42 -1.95 -3.47
CA ASP A 144 20.70 -1.59 -4.11
C ASP A 144 20.78 -0.06 -4.30
N PRO A 145 21.46 0.68 -3.41
CA PRO A 145 21.57 2.14 -3.52
C PRO A 145 22.24 2.60 -4.81
N HIS A 146 23.16 1.82 -5.37
CA HIS A 146 23.85 2.16 -6.61
C HIS A 146 22.90 2.04 -7.80
N MET A 147 22.13 0.95 -7.88
CA MET A 147 21.08 0.79 -8.89
C MET A 147 20.04 1.90 -8.78
N LEU A 148 19.57 2.22 -7.57
CA LEU A 148 18.58 3.29 -7.35
C LEU A 148 19.11 4.66 -7.80
N ALA A 149 20.36 4.99 -7.48
CA ALA A 149 20.98 6.22 -7.92
C ALA A 149 21.12 6.26 -9.46
N GLU A 150 21.44 5.14 -10.10
CA GLU A 150 21.61 5.06 -11.54
C GLU A 150 20.28 5.23 -12.29
N VAL A 151 19.25 4.48 -11.91
CA VAL A 151 17.93 4.56 -12.56
C VAL A 151 17.20 5.88 -12.27
N SER A 152 17.65 6.66 -11.29
CA SER A 152 17.10 7.98 -10.98
C SER A 152 17.69 9.12 -11.83
N LYS A 153 18.71 8.86 -12.66
CA LYS A 153 19.34 9.87 -13.52
C LYS A 153 18.59 10.05 -14.83
N GLY A 154 18.58 11.28 -15.35
CA GLY A 154 18.12 11.58 -16.71
C GLY A 154 16.62 11.33 -16.96
N LEU A 155 15.82 11.23 -15.90
CA LEU A 155 14.38 10.96 -16.00
C LEU A 155 13.55 12.14 -16.51
N GLY A 156 14.09 13.35 -16.45
CA GLY A 156 13.31 14.58 -16.62
C GLY A 156 12.45 14.87 -15.39
N ASP A 157 11.48 15.76 -15.56
CA ASP A 157 10.58 16.16 -14.48
C ASP A 157 9.57 15.03 -14.15
N ALA A 158 9.45 14.74 -12.86
CA ALA A 158 8.40 13.89 -12.33
C ALA A 158 7.05 14.62 -12.33
N MET A 159 5.97 13.86 -12.10
CA MET A 159 4.65 14.43 -11.86
C MET A 159 4.72 15.45 -10.70
N PRO A 160 4.19 16.68 -10.87
CA PRO A 160 4.13 17.65 -9.78
C PRO A 160 3.30 17.12 -8.61
N GLY A 161 3.87 17.22 -7.40
CA GLY A 161 3.19 16.86 -6.16
C GLY A 161 2.18 17.93 -5.74
N LEU A 162 1.03 17.49 -5.25
CA LEU A 162 0.04 18.32 -4.58
C LEU A 162 0.21 18.18 -3.06
N ASP A 163 0.12 19.31 -2.35
CA ASP A 163 0.05 19.27 -0.89
C ASP A 163 -1.35 18.83 -0.46
N ILE A 164 -1.44 17.60 0.05
CA ILE A 164 -2.69 16.96 0.47
C ILE A 164 -3.41 17.79 1.54
N ARG A 165 -2.67 18.55 2.37
CA ARG A 165 -3.25 19.41 3.42
C ARG A 165 -4.06 20.58 2.86
N THR A 166 -3.81 20.93 1.61
CA THR A 166 -4.49 22.03 0.91
C THR A 166 -5.68 21.53 0.06
N MET A 167 -5.86 20.21 -0.05
CA MET A 167 -6.96 19.63 -0.82
C MET A 167 -8.27 19.64 -0.01
N PRO A 168 -9.39 20.11 -0.60
CA PRO A 168 -10.70 19.97 0.03
C PRO A 168 -11.01 18.52 0.39
N GLU A 169 -11.66 18.28 1.53
CA GLU A 169 -11.98 16.92 1.99
C GLU A 169 -12.82 16.13 0.96
N SER A 170 -13.69 16.80 0.21
CA SER A 170 -14.48 16.20 -0.87
C SER A 170 -13.65 15.63 -2.03
N GLU A 171 -12.43 16.15 -2.21
CA GLU A 171 -11.50 15.76 -3.27
C GLU A 171 -10.50 14.70 -2.80
N GLN A 172 -10.40 14.45 -1.48
CA GLN A 172 -9.52 13.42 -0.94
C GLN A 172 -10.07 12.03 -1.22
N LEU A 173 -9.26 11.22 -1.89
CA LEU A 173 -9.57 9.84 -2.24
C LEU A 173 -9.20 8.87 -1.12
N ALA A 174 -8.22 9.22 -0.29
CA ALA A 174 -7.80 8.39 0.84
C ALA A 174 -8.96 8.12 1.82
N THR A 175 -9.85 9.10 2.02
CA THR A 175 -10.93 9.02 3.01
C THR A 175 -12.16 8.23 2.53
N ARG A 176 -12.28 7.97 1.22
CA ARG A 176 -13.46 7.32 0.63
C ARG A 176 -13.56 5.83 1.00
N GLY A 177 -14.79 5.38 1.24
CA GLY A 177 -15.10 3.97 1.54
C GLY A 177 -15.09 3.65 3.03
N TRP A 178 -14.92 2.36 3.35
CA TRP A 178 -14.78 1.87 4.73
C TRP A 178 -13.56 2.45 5.42
#